data_AF-A0A3S0WTW2-F1
#
_entry.id   AF-A0A3S0WTW2-F1
#
_cell.length_a   1.000
_cell.length_b   1.000
_cell.length_c   1.000
_cell.angle_alpha   90.00
_cell.angle_beta   90.00
_cell.angle_gamma   90.00
#
_symmetry.space_group_name_H-M   'P 1'
#
loop_
_entity.id
_entity.type
_entity.pdbx_description
1 polymer ?
#
loop_
_entity_poly.entity_id
_entity_poly.type
_entity_poly.pdbx_seq_one_letter_code
_entity_poly.pdbx_strand_id
1 'polypeptide(L)'
;MRWRRNRPRSIPSAERCGAWGLGKWCASASIGAIQWRITMHTETRADPAHSKALPDLVDKLLDARQQSLLLYQKLAALKPFTQIETVTHLLRRFRQALIDYLALGPFEVYQALEEQPADSPYGPARALARQLYARIASTTQAALNFHDGYDGELSAPALAGLGAALSQLGEQLARRIELEDRILSAIRRAGDAA
;
A
#
# COMPACT_ATOMS: atom_id res chain seq x y z
N MET A 1 10.40 46.05 12.06
CA MET A 1 9.42 46.84 11.27
C MET A 1 9.28 46.24 9.87
N ARG A 2 8.03 46.02 9.46
CA ARG A 2 7.48 46.12 8.09
C ARG A 2 8.03 45.24 6.94
N TRP A 3 7.19 44.26 6.61
CA TRP A 3 6.98 43.55 5.34
C TRP A 3 6.95 44.40 4.04
N ARG A 4 7.45 43.84 2.92
CA ARG A 4 6.74 43.64 1.62
C ARG A 4 7.60 42.78 0.67
N ARG A 5 7.18 41.54 0.32
CA ARG A 5 6.39 41.07 -0.85
C ARG A 5 7.17 41.05 -2.19
N ASN A 6 7.45 39.86 -2.78
CA ASN A 6 6.63 39.20 -3.82
C ASN A 6 7.26 37.90 -4.41
N ARG A 7 6.60 36.74 -4.17
CA ARG A 7 6.35 35.48 -4.94
C ARG A 7 7.40 34.88 -5.93
N PRO A 8 7.24 33.58 -6.32
CA PRO A 8 7.15 32.36 -5.52
C PRO A 8 8.25 31.35 -5.94
N ARG A 9 8.58 30.40 -5.06
CA ARG A 9 9.44 29.27 -5.40
C ARG A 9 8.75 28.38 -6.44
N SER A 10 9.51 28.03 -7.47
CA SER A 10 9.15 27.09 -8.51
C SER A 10 8.65 25.79 -7.88
N ILE A 11 7.41 25.47 -8.19
CA ILE A 11 6.73 24.21 -7.94
C ILE A 11 7.57 23.08 -8.57
N PRO A 12 7.80 21.93 -7.92
CA PRO A 12 8.28 20.75 -8.63
C PRO A 12 7.20 20.37 -9.65
N SER A 13 7.55 20.50 -10.93
CA SER A 13 6.71 20.25 -12.09
C SER A 13 5.76 19.06 -11.94
N ALA A 14 4.50 19.30 -12.34
CA ALA A 14 3.42 18.32 -12.50
C ALA A 14 3.72 17.21 -13.54
N GLU A 15 4.88 17.23 -14.19
CA GLU A 15 5.24 16.30 -15.27
C GLU A 15 5.53 14.87 -14.82
N ARG A 16 5.90 14.63 -13.55
CA ARG A 16 6.12 13.25 -13.05
C ARG A 16 4.83 12.46 -12.81
N CYS A 17 3.68 13.12 -12.67
CA CYS A 17 2.37 12.46 -12.60
C CYS A 17 1.82 12.09 -13.99
N GLY A 18 2.36 12.65 -15.07
CA GLY A 18 1.82 12.48 -16.42
C GLY A 18 2.00 11.07 -17.00
N ALA A 19 3.03 10.34 -16.57
CA ALA A 19 3.41 9.05 -17.17
C ALA A 19 2.40 7.90 -16.94
N TRP A 20 1.38 8.12 -16.11
CA TRP A 20 0.44 7.10 -15.64
C TRP A 20 -1.03 7.51 -15.72
N GLY A 21 -1.36 8.66 -16.32
CA GLY A 21 -2.75 9.16 -16.34
C GLY A 21 -3.29 9.53 -14.96
N LEU A 22 -2.44 10.00 -14.04
CA LEU A 22 -2.73 10.24 -12.62
C LEU A 22 -3.56 11.50 -12.32
N GLY A 23 -4.12 12.18 -13.32
CA GLY A 23 -4.92 13.40 -13.11
C GLY A 23 -6.15 13.20 -12.19
N LYS A 24 -6.65 11.97 -12.04
CA LYS A 24 -7.81 11.65 -11.20
C LYS A 24 -7.45 11.34 -9.74
N TRP A 25 -6.21 10.96 -9.42
CA TRP A 25 -5.79 10.70 -8.03
C TRP A 25 -5.50 11.97 -7.23
N CYS A 26 -5.08 13.08 -7.86
CA CYS A 26 -5.00 14.37 -7.17
C CYS A 26 -6.36 15.05 -6.94
N ALA A 27 -7.41 14.69 -7.70
CA ALA A 27 -8.64 15.48 -7.76
C ALA A 27 -9.88 14.84 -7.10
N SER A 28 -9.86 13.56 -6.76
CA SER A 28 -11.08 12.85 -6.30
C SER A 28 -10.94 12.08 -4.99
N ALA A 29 -9.79 12.15 -4.34
CA ALA A 29 -9.54 11.34 -3.19
C ALA A 29 -9.27 12.24 -1.99
N SER A 30 -10.01 12.00 -0.91
CA SER A 30 -9.70 12.43 0.45
C SER A 30 -8.38 11.80 0.96
N ILE A 31 -7.34 11.74 0.12
CA ILE A 31 -5.94 11.42 0.43
C ILE A 31 -5.33 12.67 1.10
N GLY A 32 -6.04 13.20 2.10
CA GLY A 32 -5.59 14.30 2.94
C GLY A 32 -5.05 13.82 4.30
N ALA A 33 -5.10 12.52 4.59
CA ALA A 33 -4.82 11.99 5.93
C ALA A 33 -3.77 10.87 6.01
N ILE A 34 -3.14 10.47 4.89
CA ILE A 34 -1.94 9.59 4.91
C ILE A 34 -0.64 10.44 4.88
N GLN A 35 -0.79 11.77 4.94
CA GLN A 35 0.30 12.74 5.07
C GLN A 35 0.37 13.28 6.50
N TRP A 36 0.51 12.45 7.55
CA TRP A 36 1.17 12.84 8.82
C TRP A 36 1.16 11.72 9.90
N ARG A 37 2.34 11.18 10.21
CA ARG A 37 2.85 10.99 11.59
C ARG A 37 4.35 10.68 11.66
N ILE A 38 5.07 10.68 10.54
CA ILE A 38 6.55 10.62 10.53
C ILE A 38 7.05 11.72 9.61
N THR A 39 6.83 12.97 10.02
CA THR A 39 7.43 14.15 9.36
C THR A 39 7.89 15.12 10.43
N MET A 40 8.77 14.65 11.32
CA MET A 40 9.77 15.47 12.01
C MET A 40 10.95 14.56 12.37
N HIS A 41 12.15 14.94 11.89
CA HIS A 41 13.41 14.20 11.83
C HIS A 41 13.48 13.10 10.76
N THR A 42 13.81 13.48 9.53
CA THR A 42 15.19 13.36 9.04
C THR A 42 15.33 14.14 7.74
N GLU A 43 16.33 15.01 7.74
CA GLU A 43 16.78 15.80 6.62
C GLU A 43 17.42 14.86 5.59
N THR A 44 16.73 14.59 4.47
CA THR A 44 17.22 13.65 3.45
C THR A 44 18.32 14.31 2.63
N ARG A 45 19.56 14.20 3.11
CA ARG A 45 20.74 14.23 2.25
C ARG A 45 20.72 12.92 1.46
N ALA A 46 20.66 13.00 0.13
CA ALA A 46 20.71 11.83 -0.74
C ALA A 46 22.02 11.08 -0.51
N ASP A 47 21.93 9.94 0.17
CA ASP A 47 23.01 9.00 0.40
C ASP A 47 22.85 7.85 -0.62
N PRO A 48 23.82 7.57 -1.50
CA PRO A 48 23.67 6.58 -2.57
C PRO A 48 23.65 5.12 -2.09
N ALA A 49 23.59 4.86 -0.77
CA ALA A 49 23.62 3.52 -0.17
C ALA A 49 22.27 3.00 0.36
N HIS A 50 21.15 3.72 0.14
CA HIS A 50 19.80 3.28 0.56
C HIS A 50 18.86 2.88 -0.58
N SER A 51 19.39 2.54 -1.76
CA SER A 51 18.58 1.77 -2.71
C SER A 51 18.52 0.33 -2.20
N LYS A 52 17.47 0.01 -1.41
CA LYS A 52 17.17 -1.40 -1.11
C LYS A 52 17.06 -2.12 -2.44
N ALA A 53 17.78 -3.23 -2.58
CA ALA A 53 17.73 -3.98 -3.82
C ALA A 53 16.28 -4.45 -4.05
N LEU A 54 15.83 -4.48 -5.30
CA LEU A 54 14.48 -4.92 -5.64
C LEU A 54 14.10 -6.29 -4.99
N PRO A 55 15.01 -7.28 -4.89
CA PRO A 55 14.77 -8.50 -4.12
C PRO A 55 14.41 -8.27 -2.65
N ASP A 56 15.15 -7.40 -1.93
CA ASP A 56 14.89 -7.11 -0.52
C ASP A 56 13.50 -6.46 -0.31
N LEU A 57 13.07 -5.64 -1.28
CA LEU A 57 11.74 -5.03 -1.26
C LEU A 57 10.64 -6.05 -1.51
N VAL A 58 10.90 -7.05 -2.37
CA VAL A 58 9.99 -8.18 -2.59
C VAL A 58 9.85 -9.01 -1.32
N ASP A 59 10.95 -9.32 -0.64
CA ASP A 59 10.91 -10.07 0.62
C ASP A 59 10.13 -9.29 1.69
N LYS A 60 10.37 -7.98 1.81
CA LYS A 60 9.62 -7.11 2.71
C LYS A 60 8.11 -7.10 2.40
N LEU A 61 7.72 -7.08 1.12
CA LEU A 61 6.31 -7.17 0.71
C LEU A 61 5.69 -8.51 1.12
N LEU A 62 6.41 -9.62 0.89
CA LEU A 62 5.96 -10.96 1.24
C LEU A 62 5.80 -11.15 2.75
N ASP A 63 6.72 -10.62 3.55
CA ASP A 63 6.64 -10.65 5.01
C ASP A 63 5.42 -9.87 5.52
N ALA A 64 5.22 -8.64 5.03
CA ALA A 64 4.07 -7.82 5.41
C ALA A 64 2.74 -8.46 5.00
N ARG A 65 2.68 -9.05 3.79
CA ARG A 65 1.53 -9.84 3.33
C ARG A 65 1.25 -10.98 4.29
N GLN A 66 2.26 -11.77 4.65
CA GLN A 66 2.10 -12.90 5.55
C GLN A 66 1.58 -12.45 6.92
N GLN A 67 2.17 -11.40 7.51
CA GLN A 67 1.70 -10.84 8.78
C GLN A 67 0.24 -10.41 8.73
N SER A 68 -0.17 -9.72 7.66
CA SER A 68 -1.56 -9.30 7.45
C SER A 68 -2.51 -10.50 7.35
N LEU A 69 -2.16 -11.52 6.57
CA LEU A 69 -2.98 -12.73 6.39
C LEU A 69 -3.09 -13.56 7.67
N LEU A 70 -2.02 -13.67 8.46
CA LEU A 70 -2.07 -14.37 9.74
C LEU A 70 -3.02 -13.68 10.72
N LEU A 71 -3.01 -12.35 10.77
CA LEU A 71 -3.94 -11.59 11.62
C LEU A 71 -5.38 -11.69 11.11
N TYR A 72 -5.57 -11.65 9.78
CA TYR A 72 -6.87 -11.89 9.15
C TYR A 72 -7.44 -13.26 9.55
N GLN A 73 -6.66 -14.34 9.44
CA GLN A 73 -7.08 -15.70 9.77
C GLN A 73 -7.43 -15.83 11.25
N LYS A 74 -6.60 -15.27 12.14
CA LYS A 74 -6.88 -15.25 13.58
C LYS A 74 -8.20 -14.53 13.87
N LEU A 75 -8.45 -13.41 13.20
CA LEU A 75 -9.68 -12.65 13.39
C LEU A 75 -10.90 -13.41 12.86
N ALA A 76 -10.80 -14.02 11.68
CA ALA A 76 -11.85 -14.84 11.10
C ALA A 76 -12.19 -16.07 11.97
N ALA A 77 -11.21 -16.63 12.68
CA ALA A 77 -11.39 -17.76 13.60
C ALA A 77 -12.14 -17.39 14.90
N LEU A 78 -12.30 -16.10 15.22
CA LEU A 78 -13.07 -15.64 16.39
C LEU A 78 -14.58 -15.60 16.13
N LYS A 79 -15.07 -16.10 14.98
CA LYS A 79 -16.51 -16.19 14.71
C LYS A 79 -17.15 -17.29 15.59
N PRO A 80 -18.32 -17.04 16.22
CA PRO A 80 -19.03 -15.77 16.32
C PRO A 80 -18.32 -14.81 17.30
N PHE A 81 -18.27 -13.51 16.96
CA PHE A 81 -17.46 -12.49 17.64
C PHE A 81 -17.95 -12.12 19.05
N THR A 82 -17.96 -13.06 19.99
CA THR A 82 -18.49 -12.91 21.35
C THR A 82 -17.49 -12.27 22.31
N GLN A 83 -16.19 -12.44 22.06
CA GLN A 83 -15.11 -11.89 22.88
C GLN A 83 -14.71 -10.49 22.40
N ILE A 84 -15.53 -9.49 22.73
CA ILE A 84 -15.42 -8.12 22.17
C ILE A 84 -14.01 -7.54 22.37
N GLU A 85 -13.44 -7.61 23.57
CA GLU A 85 -12.09 -7.07 23.84
C GLU A 85 -11.01 -7.71 22.96
N THR A 86 -11.04 -9.04 22.84
CA THR A 86 -10.12 -9.81 22.00
C THR A 86 -10.29 -9.44 20.52
N VAL A 87 -11.54 -9.30 20.07
CA VAL A 87 -11.88 -8.91 18.69
C VAL A 87 -11.38 -7.49 18.42
N THR A 88 -11.65 -6.52 19.31
CA THR A 88 -11.19 -5.12 19.17
C THR A 88 -9.67 -5.05 19.07
N HIS A 89 -8.96 -5.73 19.98
CA HIS A 89 -7.50 -5.73 19.99
C HIS A 89 -6.92 -6.36 18.71
N LEU A 90 -7.46 -7.50 18.30
CA LEU A 90 -6.97 -8.21 17.12
C LEU A 90 -7.31 -7.46 15.82
N LEU A 91 -8.49 -6.86 15.73
CA LEU A 91 -8.90 -6.03 14.60
C LEU A 91 -7.99 -4.81 14.44
N ARG A 92 -7.63 -4.14 15.54
CA ARG A 92 -6.67 -3.02 15.50
C ARG A 92 -5.31 -3.46 14.95
N ARG A 93 -4.79 -4.60 15.43
CA ARG A 93 -3.52 -5.16 14.95
C ARG A 93 -3.60 -5.53 13.47
N PHE A 94 -4.70 -6.16 13.05
CA PHE A 94 -4.93 -6.52 11.66
C PHE A 94 -4.98 -5.28 10.76
N ARG A 95 -5.70 -4.23 11.18
CA ARG A 95 -5.81 -2.96 10.44
C ARG A 95 -4.44 -2.30 10.22
N GLN A 96 -3.58 -2.27 11.24
CA GLN A 96 -2.22 -1.75 11.11
C GLN A 96 -1.41 -2.55 10.08
N ALA A 97 -1.34 -3.87 10.25
CA ALA A 97 -0.60 -4.75 9.34
C ALA A 97 -1.15 -4.71 7.90
N LEU A 98 -2.46 -4.51 7.74
CA LEU A 98 -3.10 -4.34 6.44
C LEU A 98 -2.60 -3.08 5.74
N ILE A 99 -2.54 -1.93 6.43
CA ILE A 99 -2.02 -0.69 5.84
C ILE A 99 -0.55 -0.84 5.48
N ASP A 100 0.26 -1.43 6.34
CA ASP A 100 1.68 -1.66 6.09
C ASP A 100 1.88 -2.50 4.81
N TYR A 101 1.08 -3.55 4.63
CA TYR A 101 1.08 -4.36 3.40
C TYR A 101 0.57 -3.60 2.17
N LEU A 102 -0.51 -2.81 2.29
CA LEU A 102 -1.08 -2.02 1.19
C LEU A 102 -0.10 -0.96 0.66
N ALA A 103 0.72 -0.39 1.54
CA ALA A 103 1.68 0.65 1.19
C ALA A 103 2.88 0.12 0.38
N LEU A 104 3.37 -1.09 0.68
CA LEU A 104 4.63 -1.59 0.13
C LEU A 104 4.65 -1.78 -1.39
N GLY A 105 3.53 -2.16 -1.98
CA GLY A 105 3.44 -2.33 -3.44
C GLY A 105 3.68 -1.00 -4.18
N PRO A 106 2.77 -0.02 -4.08
CA PRO A 106 2.88 1.24 -4.80
C PRO A 106 4.08 2.12 -4.42
N PHE A 107 4.46 2.15 -3.14
CA PHE A 107 5.44 3.12 -2.63
C PHE A 107 6.87 2.58 -2.54
N GLU A 108 7.08 1.27 -2.54
CA GLU A 108 8.43 0.71 -2.51
C GLU A 108 8.70 -0.15 -3.74
N VAL A 109 7.96 -1.25 -3.93
CA VAL A 109 8.26 -2.23 -5.00
C VAL A 109 8.05 -1.66 -6.40
N TYR A 110 6.92 -1.02 -6.66
CA TYR A 110 6.61 -0.50 -8.00
C TYR A 110 7.43 0.76 -8.32
N GLN A 111 7.74 1.57 -7.31
CA GLN A 111 8.67 2.68 -7.48
C GLN A 111 10.07 2.17 -7.83
N ALA A 112 10.58 1.17 -7.11
CA ALA A 112 11.89 0.60 -7.39
C ALA A 112 11.98 -0.04 -8.79
N LEU A 113 10.89 -0.65 -9.29
CA LEU A 113 10.79 -1.12 -10.68
C LEU A 113 10.91 0.01 -11.69
N GLU A 114 10.26 1.15 -11.44
CA GLU A 114 10.27 2.32 -12.31
C GLU A 114 11.62 3.02 -12.33
N GLU A 115 12.34 3.00 -11.20
CA GLU A 115 13.67 3.58 -11.06
C GLU A 115 14.78 2.71 -11.69
N GLN A 116 14.47 1.47 -12.07
CA GLN A 116 15.43 0.62 -12.77
C GLN A 116 15.84 1.25 -14.12
N PRO A 117 17.12 1.13 -14.52
CA PRO A 117 17.58 1.51 -15.85
C PRO A 117 16.74 0.91 -16.99
N ALA A 118 16.77 1.54 -18.17
CA ALA A 118 15.99 1.11 -19.31
C ALA A 118 16.41 -0.29 -19.82
N ASP A 119 17.71 -0.58 -19.74
CA ASP A 119 18.38 -1.84 -20.09
C ASP A 119 18.35 -2.90 -18.96
N SER A 120 17.73 -2.58 -17.83
CA SER A 120 17.57 -3.51 -16.72
C SER A 120 16.80 -4.78 -17.13
N PRO A 121 17.18 -5.98 -16.61
CA PRO A 121 16.44 -7.22 -16.87
C PRO A 121 15.00 -7.17 -16.35
N TYR A 122 14.66 -6.22 -15.46
CA TYR A 122 13.32 -6.03 -14.91
C TYR A 122 12.33 -5.32 -15.86
N GLY A 123 12.72 -4.98 -17.09
CA GLY A 123 11.86 -4.34 -18.08
C GLY A 123 10.47 -5.00 -18.27
N PRO A 124 10.38 -6.34 -18.43
CA PRO A 124 9.10 -7.04 -18.51
C PRO A 124 8.27 -6.95 -17.23
N ALA A 125 8.90 -7.00 -16.05
CA ALA A 125 8.21 -6.87 -14.77
C ALA A 125 7.63 -5.45 -14.58
N ARG A 126 8.40 -4.42 -14.96
CA ARG A 126 7.96 -3.02 -14.98
C ARG A 126 6.75 -2.81 -15.89
N ALA A 127 6.78 -3.35 -17.11
CA ALA A 127 5.64 -3.27 -18.03
C ALA A 127 4.38 -3.96 -17.48
N LEU A 128 4.55 -5.13 -16.84
CA LEU A 128 3.44 -5.86 -16.23
C LEU A 128 2.86 -5.10 -15.02
N ALA A 129 3.70 -4.52 -14.17
CA ALA A 129 3.26 -3.69 -13.06
C ALA A 129 2.42 -2.50 -13.56
N ARG A 130 2.86 -1.84 -14.65
CA ARG A 130 2.09 -0.79 -15.32
C ARG A 130 0.69 -1.23 -15.75
N GLN A 131 0.61 -2.40 -16.39
CA GLN A 131 -0.66 -2.96 -16.86
C GLN A 131 -1.62 -3.30 -15.72
N LEU A 132 -1.12 -3.81 -14.60
CA LEU A 132 -1.95 -4.30 -13.49
C LEU A 132 -2.29 -3.23 -12.45
N TYR A 133 -1.63 -2.07 -12.50
CA TYR A 133 -1.74 -1.01 -11.50
C TYR A 133 -3.18 -0.61 -11.18
N ALA A 134 -4.01 -0.34 -12.19
CA ALA A 134 -5.39 0.10 -11.97
C ALA A 134 -6.23 -0.94 -11.19
N ARG A 135 -6.00 -2.23 -11.45
CA ARG A 135 -6.68 -3.32 -10.74
C ARG A 135 -6.19 -3.45 -9.31
N ILE A 136 -4.89 -3.35 -9.08
CA ILE A 136 -4.29 -3.33 -7.74
C ILE A 136 -4.83 -2.14 -6.93
N ALA A 137 -4.84 -0.94 -7.51
CA ALA A 137 -5.39 0.26 -6.88
C ALA A 137 -6.86 0.10 -6.47
N SER A 138 -7.68 -0.58 -7.29
CA SER A 138 -9.06 -0.90 -6.93
C SER A 138 -9.15 -1.81 -5.70
N THR A 139 -8.29 -2.84 -5.59
CA THR A 139 -8.25 -3.70 -4.39
C THR A 139 -7.77 -2.93 -3.16
N THR A 140 -6.80 -2.01 -3.33
CA THR A 140 -6.33 -1.15 -2.26
C THR A 140 -7.44 -0.26 -1.74
N GLN A 141 -8.21 0.38 -2.63
CA GLN A 141 -9.32 1.23 -2.23
C GLN A 141 -10.39 0.45 -1.45
N ALA A 142 -10.73 -0.77 -1.89
CA ALA A 142 -11.69 -1.60 -1.17
C ALA A 142 -11.19 -2.00 0.22
N ALA A 143 -9.88 -2.28 0.36
CA ALA A 143 -9.28 -2.58 1.65
C ALA A 143 -9.19 -1.35 2.58
N LEU A 144 -8.97 -0.15 2.04
CA LEU A 144 -9.04 1.11 2.79
C LEU A 144 -10.47 1.40 3.27
N ASN A 145 -11.49 1.14 2.45
CA ASN A 145 -12.88 1.28 2.88
C ASN A 145 -13.20 0.37 4.08
N PHE A 146 -12.68 -0.86 4.09
CA PHE A 146 -12.75 -1.72 5.27
C PHE A 146 -12.00 -1.10 6.45
N HIS A 147 -10.76 -0.67 6.25
CA HIS A 147 -9.94 -0.10 7.30
C HIS A 147 -10.64 1.08 7.99
N ASP A 148 -11.22 2.00 7.22
CA ASP A 148 -11.85 3.21 7.72
C ASP A 148 -13.22 2.94 8.36
N GLY A 149 -13.97 1.94 7.84
CA GLY A 149 -15.26 1.53 8.40
C GLY A 149 -15.18 0.90 9.80
N TYR A 150 -13.98 0.51 10.24
CA TYR A 150 -13.73 -0.04 11.58
C TYR A 150 -12.77 0.84 12.39
N ASP A 151 -12.70 2.14 12.08
CA ASP A 151 -11.96 3.10 12.89
C ASP A 151 -12.68 3.47 14.19
N GLY A 152 -11.92 3.56 15.29
CA GLY A 152 -12.47 3.83 16.63
C GLY A 152 -13.06 2.62 17.35
N GLU A 153 -14.04 2.89 18.22
CA GLU A 153 -14.68 1.90 19.11
C GLU A 153 -15.68 0.99 18.37
N LEU A 154 -15.66 -0.31 18.66
CA LEU A 154 -16.56 -1.27 18.03
C LEU A 154 -17.97 -1.19 18.60
N SER A 155 -18.87 -0.52 17.86
CA SER A 155 -20.30 -0.53 18.14
C SER A 155 -20.94 -1.90 17.85
N ALA A 156 -22.08 -2.20 18.48
CA ALA A 156 -22.81 -3.45 18.24
C ALA A 156 -23.20 -3.66 16.75
N PRO A 157 -23.65 -2.64 15.99
CA PRO A 157 -23.89 -2.78 14.55
C PRO A 157 -22.62 -3.09 13.76
N ALA A 158 -21.49 -2.47 14.10
CA ALA A 158 -20.20 -2.76 13.44
C ALA A 158 -19.76 -4.20 13.69
N LEU A 159 -19.91 -4.70 14.92
CA LEU A 159 -19.59 -6.09 15.26
C LEU A 159 -20.46 -7.09 14.49
N ALA A 160 -21.75 -6.80 14.32
CA ALA A 160 -22.67 -7.63 13.54
C ALA A 160 -22.29 -7.68 12.04
N GLY A 161 -21.81 -6.57 11.48
CA GLY A 161 -21.37 -6.48 10.08
C GLY A 161 -19.97 -7.03 9.81
N LEU A 162 -19.14 -7.21 10.85
CA LEU A 162 -17.73 -7.58 10.73
C LEU A 162 -17.52 -8.87 9.94
N GLY A 163 -18.41 -9.86 10.11
CA GLY A 163 -18.28 -11.15 9.45
C GLY A 163 -18.37 -11.04 7.93
N ALA A 164 -19.31 -10.24 7.44
CA ALA A 164 -19.51 -9.99 6.01
C ALA A 164 -18.41 -9.09 5.44
N ALA A 165 -18.02 -8.06 6.19
CA ALA A 165 -16.94 -7.16 5.80
C ALA A 165 -15.59 -7.91 5.64
N LEU A 166 -15.27 -8.84 6.54
CA LEU A 166 -14.09 -9.69 6.44
C LEU A 166 -14.13 -10.65 5.25
N SER A 167 -15.31 -11.19 4.91
CA SER A 167 -15.46 -12.02 3.71
C SER A 167 -15.19 -11.21 2.44
N GLN A 168 -15.80 -10.03 2.31
CA GLN A 168 -15.58 -9.13 1.17
C GLN A 168 -14.11 -8.70 1.07
N LEU A 169 -13.49 -8.33 2.19
CA LEU A 169 -12.07 -7.99 2.23
C LEU A 169 -11.19 -9.17 1.78
N GLY A 170 -11.50 -10.38 2.25
CA GLY A 170 -10.77 -11.60 1.87
C GLY A 170 -10.74 -11.83 0.37
N GLU A 171 -11.88 -11.62 -0.32
CA GLU A 171 -11.94 -11.69 -1.77
C GLU A 171 -11.06 -10.63 -2.46
N GLN A 172 -11.05 -9.40 -1.95
CA GLN A 172 -10.20 -8.34 -2.51
C GLN A 172 -8.71 -8.63 -2.29
N LEU A 173 -8.35 -9.15 -1.12
CA LEU A 173 -6.98 -9.55 -0.82
C LEU A 173 -6.53 -10.73 -1.71
N ALA A 174 -7.39 -11.71 -1.95
CA ALA A 174 -7.09 -12.81 -2.86
C ALA A 174 -6.82 -12.31 -4.28
N ARG A 175 -7.71 -11.45 -4.82
CA ARG A 175 -7.51 -10.82 -6.14
C ARG A 175 -6.23 -9.99 -6.19
N ARG A 176 -5.92 -9.25 -5.12
CA ARG A 176 -4.68 -8.47 -5.03
C ARG A 176 -3.46 -9.37 -5.10
N ILE A 177 -3.44 -10.45 -4.31
CA ILE A 177 -2.33 -11.40 -4.24
C ILE A 177 -2.09 -12.04 -5.62
N GLU A 178 -3.14 -12.47 -6.33
CA GLU A 178 -3.01 -13.01 -7.68
C GLU A 178 -2.35 -12.01 -8.67
N LEU A 179 -2.67 -10.72 -8.55
CA LEU A 179 -2.08 -9.67 -9.39
C LEU A 179 -0.62 -9.41 -9.03
N GLU A 180 -0.32 -9.32 -7.73
CA GLU A 180 1.03 -9.13 -7.23
C GLU A 180 1.92 -10.32 -7.58
N ASP A 181 1.45 -11.55 -7.42
CA ASP A 181 2.22 -12.76 -7.70
C ASP A 181 2.66 -12.84 -9.17
N ARG A 182 1.86 -12.31 -10.10
CA ARG A 182 2.27 -12.16 -11.51
C ARG A 182 3.46 -11.22 -11.67
N ILE A 183 3.46 -10.09 -10.96
CA ILE A 183 4.57 -9.12 -10.97
C ILE A 183 5.80 -9.73 -10.29
N LEU A 184 5.63 -10.31 -9.09
CA LEU A 184 6.72 -10.92 -8.33
C LEU A 184 7.38 -12.08 -9.08
N SER A 185 6.59 -12.90 -9.78
CA SER A 185 7.11 -13.96 -10.64
C SER A 185 7.93 -13.40 -11.81
N ALA A 186 7.52 -12.27 -12.38
CA ALA A 186 8.30 -11.60 -13.42
C ALA A 186 9.60 -11.00 -12.87
N ILE A 187 9.58 -10.46 -11.64
CA ILE A 187 10.80 -9.98 -10.95
C ILE A 187 11.77 -11.13 -10.72
N ARG A 188 11.32 -12.25 -10.15
CA ARG A 188 12.18 -13.42 -9.88
C ARG A 188 12.83 -13.97 -11.14
N ARG A 189 12.05 -14.20 -12.20
CA ARG A 189 12.59 -14.68 -13.49
C ARG A 189 13.63 -13.75 -14.09
N ALA A 190 13.49 -12.44 -13.89
CA ALA A 190 14.47 -11.46 -14.35
C ALA A 190 15.74 -11.47 -13.49
N GLY A 191 15.61 -11.68 -12.17
CA GLY A 191 16.74 -11.80 -11.25
C GLY A 191 17.54 -13.09 -11.45
N ASP A 192 16.88 -14.21 -11.76
CA ASP A 192 17.53 -15.50 -12.01
C ASP A 192 18.27 -15.55 -13.37
N ALA A 193 17.95 -14.63 -14.28
CA ALA A 193 18.52 -14.55 -15.64
C ALA A 193 19.64 -13.51 -15.78
N ALA A 194 19.94 -12.76 -14.71
CA ALA A 194 20.97 -11.73 -14.65
C ALA A 194 22.26 -12.26 -14.04
#